data_AF-A0A1B6HCV5-F1
#
_entry.id   AF-A0A1B6HCV5-F1
#
_cell.length_a   1.000
_cell.length_b   1.000
_cell.length_c   1.000
_cell.angle_alpha   90.00
_cell.angle_beta   90.00
_cell.angle_gamma   90.00
#
_symmetry.space_group_name_H-M   'P 1'
#
loop_
_entity.id
_entity.type
_entity.pdbx_description
1 polymer ?
#
loop_
_entity_poly.entity_id
_entity_poly.type
_entity_poly.pdbx_seq_one_letter_code
_entity_poly.pdbx_strand_id
1 'polypeptide(L)'
;RLFAVPYVIVADDAFALHKHITKPFPGHQEKGSKKRIFNYRLSRARRCSENAFGILSSVFRVLKKPMLLDPEKSTLVTCACVHLHNFLLQSKSSANVYTPPGSL
;
A
#
# COMPACT_ATOMS: atom_id res chain seq x y z
N ARG A 1 14.12 16.70 -19.23
CA ARG A 1 14.44 15.32 -19.68
C ARG A 1 13.64 14.35 -18.82
N LEU A 2 12.66 13.64 -19.40
CA LEU A 2 11.95 12.56 -18.71
C LEU A 2 12.82 11.30 -18.85
N PHE A 3 13.54 10.94 -17.78
CA PHE A 3 14.23 9.65 -17.73
C PHE A 3 13.19 8.56 -17.44
N ALA A 4 13.29 7.42 -18.14
CA ALA A 4 12.48 6.25 -17.81
C ALA A 4 12.81 5.81 -16.38
N VAL A 5 11.81 5.81 -15.50
CA VAL A 5 11.96 5.36 -14.11
C VAL A 5 11.66 3.86 -14.07
N PRO A 6 12.55 3.03 -13.49
CA PRO A 6 12.30 1.59 -13.41
C PRO A 6 11.09 1.30 -12.51
N TYR A 7 10.33 0.27 -12.87
CA TYR A 7 9.30 -0.27 -12.00
C TYR A 7 9.97 -1.01 -10.83
N VAL A 8 9.64 -0.58 -9.62
CA VAL A 8 10.23 -1.09 -8.38
C VAL A 8 9.13 -1.31 -7.33
N ILE A 9 9.34 -2.30 -6.48
CA ILE A 9 8.58 -2.52 -5.27
C ILE A 9 9.09 -1.53 -4.22
N VAL A 10 8.17 -0.77 -3.63
CA VAL A 10 8.49 0.12 -2.52
C VAL A 10 8.45 -0.68 -1.24
N ALA A 11 9.57 -0.77 -0.54
CA ALA A 11 9.70 -1.54 0.69
C ALA A 11 10.09 -0.64 1.87
N ASP A 12 9.88 -1.16 3.08
CA ASP A 12 10.42 -0.57 4.30
C ASP A 12 11.87 -1.02 4.55
N ASP A 13 12.40 -0.66 5.72
CA ASP A 13 13.78 -0.97 6.08
C ASP A 13 14.02 -2.44 6.46
N ALA A 14 12.96 -3.23 6.66
CA ALA A 14 13.07 -4.65 7.01
C ALA A 14 13.50 -5.53 5.83
N PHE A 15 13.24 -5.09 4.59
CA PHE A 15 13.65 -5.83 3.39
C PHE A 15 15.07 -5.48 2.96
N ALA A 16 15.78 -6.46 2.38
CA ALA A 16 17.07 -6.23 1.76
C ALA A 16 16.93 -5.39 0.47
N LEU A 17 17.95 -4.58 0.15
CA LEU A 17 18.00 -3.88 -1.13
C LEU A 17 18.14 -4.89 -2.27
N HIS A 18 17.35 -4.72 -3.33
CA HIS A 18 17.36 -5.60 -4.49
C HIS A 18 17.16 -4.77 -5.76
N LYS A 19 17.54 -5.29 -6.93
CA LYS A 19 17.35 -4.62 -8.24
C LYS A 19 15.91 -4.16 -8.53
N HIS A 20 14.93 -4.79 -7.88
CA HIS A 20 13.50 -4.47 -8.01
C HIS A 20 12.88 -3.95 -6.72
N ILE A 21 13.66 -3.69 -5.67
CA ILE A 21 13.17 -3.19 -4.38
C ILE A 21 13.86 -1.87 -4.07
N THR A 22 13.06 -0.86 -3.78
CA THR A 22 13.55 0.43 -3.31
C THR A 22 13.14 0.61 -1.84
N LYS A 23 14.14 0.81 -0.98
CA LYS A 23 13.98 0.98 0.47
C LYS A 23 14.57 2.31 0.94
N PRO A 24 14.19 2.83 2.12
CA PRO A 24 14.73 4.10 2.61
C PRO A 24 16.24 4.00 2.87
N PHE A 25 16.94 5.14 2.80
CA PHE A 25 18.30 5.25 3.31
C PHE A 25 18.30 5.04 4.82
N PRO A 26 19.17 4.16 5.35
CA PRO A 26 19.23 3.85 6.77
C PRO A 26 19.82 5.01 7.57
N GLY A 27 19.44 5.09 8.85
CA GLY A 27 19.96 6.08 9.79
C GLY A 27 19.38 7.50 9.62
N HIS A 28 19.88 8.42 10.45
CA HIS A 28 19.42 9.81 10.44
C HIS A 28 19.87 10.54 9.17
N GLN A 29 18.94 11.21 8.50
CA GLN A 29 19.23 12.01 7.32
C GLN A 29 19.14 13.50 7.67
N GLU A 30 20.20 14.24 7.37
CA GLU A 30 20.26 15.69 7.60
C GLU A 30 19.06 16.41 6.97
N LYS A 31 18.59 17.46 7.65
CA LYS A 31 17.46 18.27 7.18
C LYS A 31 17.81 18.92 5.84
N GLY A 32 16.94 18.77 4.84
CA GLY A 32 17.16 19.29 3.49
C GLY A 32 18.02 18.39 2.59
N SER A 33 18.61 17.31 3.11
CA SER A 33 19.40 16.39 2.29
C SER A 33 18.53 15.68 1.23
N LYS A 34 19.15 15.36 0.08
CA LYS A 34 18.50 14.56 -0.98
C LYS A 34 18.00 13.21 -0.45
N LYS A 35 18.75 12.59 0.47
CA LYS A 35 18.37 11.33 1.13
C LYS A 35 17.10 11.47 1.97
N ARG A 36 16.97 12.57 2.74
CA ARG A 36 15.74 12.84 3.50
C ARG A 36 14.54 13.09 2.60
N ILE A 37 14.72 13.86 1.52
CA ILE A 37 13.66 14.12 0.53
C ILE A 37 13.21 12.81 -0.13
N PHE A 38 14.18 11.95 -0.48
CA PHE A 38 13.91 10.64 -1.02
C PHE A 38 13.13 9.76 -0.04
N ASN A 39 13.60 9.61 1.21
CA ASN A 39 12.91 8.83 2.24
C ASN A 39 11.48 9.33 2.48
N TYR A 40 11.27 10.66 2.49
CA TYR A 40 9.93 11.24 2.60
C TYR A 40 9.03 10.83 1.44
N ARG A 41 9.52 10.93 0.19
CA ARG A 41 8.76 10.53 -1.01
C ARG A 41 8.44 9.04 -1.02
N LEU A 42 9.40 8.21 -0.62
CA LEU A 42 9.23 6.77 -0.50
C LEU A 42 8.13 6.44 0.53
N SER A 43 8.17 7.08 1.70
CA SER A 43 7.12 6.93 2.72
C SER A 43 5.76 7.45 2.24
N ARG A 44 5.70 8.49 1.40
CA ARG A 44 4.42 8.89 0.78
C ARG A 44 3.87 7.82 -0.16
N ALA A 45 4.72 7.18 -0.95
CA ALA A 45 4.29 6.10 -1.83
C ALA A 45 3.77 4.90 -1.04
N ARG A 46 4.44 4.50 0.05
CA ARG A 46 3.98 3.43 0.94
C ARG A 46 2.64 3.72 1.58
N ARG A 47 2.42 4.97 2.03
CA ARG A 47 1.14 5.38 2.63
C ARG A 47 -0.06 5.10 1.72
N CYS A 48 0.09 5.19 0.40
CA CYS A 48 -1.00 4.85 -0.53
C CYS A 48 -1.44 3.38 -0.38
N SER A 49 -0.50 2.43 -0.40
CA SER A 49 -0.81 1.01 -0.24
C SER A 49 -1.23 0.66 1.19
N GLU A 50 -0.61 1.27 2.20
CA GLU A 50 -0.94 1.06 3.62
C GLU A 50 -2.37 1.52 3.92
N ASN A 51 -2.75 2.71 3.44
CA ASN A 51 -4.09 3.27 3.60
C ASN A 51 -5.15 2.40 2.89
N ALA A 52 -4.88 1.98 1.66
CA ALA A 52 -5.77 1.10 0.91
C ALA A 52 -5.99 -0.22 1.66
N PHE A 53 -4.93 -0.85 2.17
CA PHE A 53 -5.03 -2.07 2.96
C PHE A 53 -5.74 -1.85 4.30
N GLY A 54 -5.53 -0.71 4.95
CA GLY A 54 -6.22 -0.34 6.19
C GLY A 54 -7.73 -0.27 6.01
N ILE A 55 -8.20 0.39 4.95
CA ILE A 55 -9.63 0.46 4.58
C ILE A 55 -10.13 -0.93 4.17
N LEU A 56 -9.38 -1.63 3.31
CA LEU A 56 -9.74 -2.95 2.81
C LEU A 56 -9.98 -3.94 3.96
N SER A 57 -9.03 -4.01 4.90
CA SER A 57 -9.13 -4.92 6.06
C SER A 57 -10.16 -4.46 7.10
N SER A 58 -10.41 -3.15 7.23
CA SER A 58 -11.43 -2.64 8.15
C SER A 58 -12.84 -3.05 7.72
N VAL A 59 -13.12 -3.00 6.42
CA VAL A 59 -14.40 -3.38 5.83
C VAL A 59 -14.49 -4.90 5.65
N PHE A 60 -13.51 -5.52 4.99
CA PHE A 60 -13.47 -6.97 4.76
C PHE A 60 -12.73 -7.67 5.91
N ARG A 61 -13.44 -7.85 7.02
CA ARG A 61 -12.91 -8.42 8.28
C ARG A 61 -12.25 -9.80 8.13
N VAL A 62 -12.51 -10.52 7.04
CA VAL A 62 -11.82 -11.77 6.70
C VAL A 62 -10.29 -11.58 6.63
N LEU A 63 -9.82 -10.39 6.22
CA LEU A 63 -8.39 -10.06 6.13
C LEU A 63 -7.75 -9.68 7.47
N LYS A 64 -8.54 -9.52 8.54
CA LYS A 64 -8.03 -9.17 9.89
C LYS A 64 -7.63 -10.39 10.72
N LYS A 65 -8.05 -11.58 10.30
CA LYS A 65 -7.79 -12.83 11.02
C LYS A 65 -7.05 -13.80 10.10
N PRO A 66 -6.24 -14.73 10.65
CA PRO A 66 -5.71 -15.83 9.88
C PRO A 66 -6.84 -16.57 9.16
N MET A 67 -6.65 -16.79 7.86
CA MET A 67 -7.61 -17.51 7.04
C MET A 67 -7.33 -19.00 7.14
N LEU A 68 -8.27 -19.77 7.70
CA LEU A 68 -8.20 -21.23 7.76
C LEU A 68 -8.66 -21.85 6.43
N LEU A 69 -8.06 -21.41 5.33
CA LEU A 69 -8.34 -21.87 3.97
C LEU A 69 -7.02 -22.26 3.29
N ASP A 70 -7.12 -23.16 2.32
CA ASP A 70 -6.00 -23.48 1.43
C ASP A 70 -5.45 -22.20 0.77
N PRO A 71 -4.13 -22.13 0.47
CA PRO A 71 -3.53 -20.93 -0.12
C PRO A 71 -4.25 -20.43 -1.39
N GLU A 72 -4.67 -21.34 -2.26
CA GLU A 72 -5.40 -21.02 -3.49
C GLU A 72 -6.73 -20.31 -3.21
N LYS A 73 -7.51 -20.83 -2.27
CA LYS A 73 -8.78 -20.21 -1.84
C LYS A 73 -8.54 -18.87 -1.14
N SER A 74 -7.47 -18.79 -0.34
CA SER A 74 -7.08 -17.54 0.32
C SER A 74 -6.71 -16.45 -0.69
N THR A 75 -6.01 -16.81 -1.77
CA THR A 75 -5.72 -15.91 -2.89
C THR A 75 -7.01 -15.44 -3.57
N LEU A 76 -7.95 -16.34 -3.87
CA LEU A 76 -9.23 -15.98 -4.50
C LEU A 76 -10.04 -14.99 -3.65
N VAL A 77 -10.16 -15.25 -2.35
CA VAL A 77 -10.84 -14.35 -1.40
C VAL A 77 -10.14 -12.98 -1.36
N THR A 78 -8.80 -12.97 -1.32
CA THR A 78 -8.02 -11.72 -1.31
C THR A 78 -8.25 -10.92 -2.59
N CYS A 79 -8.19 -11.57 -3.76
CA CYS A 79 -8.50 -10.96 -5.04
C CYS A 79 -9.93 -10.42 -5.09
N ALA A 80 -10.92 -11.17 -4.60
CA ALA A 80 -12.30 -10.72 -4.54
C ALA A 80 -12.45 -9.46 -3.68
N CYS A 81 -11.81 -9.41 -2.51
CA CYS A 81 -11.79 -8.21 -1.67
C CYS A 81 -11.18 -7.01 -2.41
N VAL A 82 -10.06 -7.17 -3.13
CA VAL A 82 -9.45 -6.09 -3.91
C VAL A 82 -10.37 -5.60 -5.03
N HIS A 83 -11.03 -6.50 -5.75
CA HIS A 83 -11.98 -6.12 -6.80
C HIS A 83 -13.16 -5.33 -6.23
N LEU A 84 -13.73 -5.80 -5.12
CA LEU A 84 -14.83 -5.12 -4.45
C LEU A 84 -14.41 -3.75 -3.89
N HIS A 85 -13.20 -3.64 -3.34
CA HIS A 85 -12.64 -2.35 -2.89
C HIS A 85 -12.59 -1.33 -4.02
N ASN A 86 -12.04 -1.71 -5.17
CA ASN A 86 -11.96 -0.83 -6.34
C ASN A 86 -13.35 -0.46 -6.86
N PHE A 87 -14.28 -1.42 -6.91
CA PHE A 87 -15.66 -1.18 -7.32
C PHE A 87 -16.38 -0.19 -6.38
N LEU A 88 -16.27 -0.40 -5.06
CA LEU A 88 -16.94 0.43 -4.05
C LEU A 88 -16.37 1.85 -4.00
N LEU A 89 -15.08 2.03 -4.25
CA LEU A 89 -14.43 3.33 -4.36
C LEU A 89 -14.83 4.11 -5.62
N GLN A 90 -15.06 3.43 -6.75
CA GLN A 90 -15.40 4.09 -8.01
C GLN A 90 -16.88 4.44 -8.12
N SER A 91 -17.74 3.77 -7.36
CA SER A 91 -19.18 4.00 -7.40
C SER A 91 -19.60 5.27 -6.65
N LYS A 92 -20.35 6.14 -7.34
CA LYS A 92 -20.89 7.40 -6.78
C LYS A 92 -21.83 7.19 -5.59
N SER A 93 -22.52 6.05 -5.53
CA SER A 93 -23.48 5.75 -4.47
C SER A 93 -22.82 5.16 -3.22
N SER A 94 -21.70 4.43 -3.37
CA SER A 94 -21.06 3.73 -2.25
C SER A 94 -19.80 4.39 -1.73
N ALA A 95 -19.10 5.23 -2.51
CA ALA A 95 -17.78 5.76 -2.13
C ALA A 95 -17.80 6.50 -0.78
N ASN A 96 -18.80 7.34 -0.53
CA ASN A 96 -18.92 8.09 0.73
C ASN A 96 -19.27 7.21 1.94
N VAL A 97 -19.85 6.03 1.72
CA VAL A 97 -20.15 5.04 2.78
C VAL A 97 -18.95 4.13 3.01
N TYR A 98 -18.25 3.76 1.94
CA TYR A 98 -17.10 2.87 1.96
C TYR A 98 -15.85 3.56 2.54
N THR A 99 -15.62 4.82 2.14
CA THR A 99 -14.59 5.69 2.69
C THR A 99 -15.20 7.04 3.10
N PRO A 100 -15.85 7.11 4.27
CA PRO A 100 -16.37 8.37 4.80
C PRO A 100 -15.27 9.43 4.96
N PRO A 101 -15.62 10.73 4.92
CA PRO A 101 -14.68 11.80 5.25
C PRO A 101 -14.02 11.55 6.61
N GLY A 102 -12.69 11.59 6.67
CA GLY A 102 -11.90 11.31 7.88
C GLY A 102 -11.47 9.85 8.07
N SER A 103 -11.68 8.97 7.07
CA SER A 103 -11.21 7.57 7.13
C SER A 103 -9.68 7.41 7.06
N LEU A 104 -8.93 8.48 6.75
CA LEU A 104 -7.47 8.52 6.58
C LEU A 104 -6.87 9.77 7.22
#